data_AF-A0A1V5PW89-F1
#
_entry.id   AF-A0A1V5PW89-F1
#
_cell.length_a   1.000
_cell.length_b   1.000
_cell.length_c   1.000
_cell.angle_alpha   90.00
_cell.angle_beta   90.00
_cell.angle_gamma   90.00
#
_symmetry.space_group_name_H-M   'P 1'
#
loop_
_entity.id
_entity.type
_entity.pdbx_description
1 polymer ?
#
loop_
_entity_poly.entity_id
_entity_poly.type
_entity_poly.pdbx_seq_one_letter_code
_entity_poly.pdbx_strand_id
1 'polypeptide(L)'
;MLSSSPIDMDKLSKSSIDKEILRLGIIAELDAVNLYEQLAAKTENKDIKKVILDIAKEEKTHVGEFQALLLMLDKQQAEELEEGKKEVEKEIAK
;
A
#
# COMPACT_ATOMS: atom_id res chain seq x y z
N MET A 1 11.04 5.65 -3.05
CA MET A 1 11.28 5.08 -4.39
C MET A 1 12.19 3.87 -4.30
N LEU A 2 11.61 2.67 -4.38
CA LEU A 2 12.36 1.43 -4.51
C LEU A 2 13.21 1.48 -5.79
N SER A 3 14.53 1.52 -5.64
CA SER A 3 15.46 1.54 -6.78
C SER A 3 15.65 0.17 -7.43
N SER A 4 15.20 -0.90 -6.77
CA SER A 4 15.32 -2.29 -7.20
C SER A 4 14.34 -3.17 -6.41
N SER A 5 13.77 -4.19 -7.06
CA SER A 5 12.93 -5.17 -6.36
C SER A 5 13.80 -6.03 -5.43
N PRO A 6 13.49 -6.11 -4.12
CA PRO A 6 14.32 -6.82 -3.15
C PRO A 6 14.23 -8.35 -3.24
N ILE A 7 13.45 -8.90 -4.18
CA ILE A 7 13.10 -10.32 -4.25
C ILE A 7 13.59 -10.94 -5.55
N ASP A 8 14.34 -12.03 -5.44
CA ASP A 8 14.70 -12.90 -6.56
C ASP A 8 13.50 -13.79 -6.92
N MET A 9 12.64 -13.26 -7.78
CA MET A 9 11.37 -13.89 -8.17
C MET A 9 11.57 -15.25 -8.84
N ASP A 10 12.74 -15.51 -9.43
CA ASP A 10 13.04 -16.75 -10.15
C ASP A 10 13.20 -17.96 -9.20
N LYS A 11 13.32 -17.72 -7.89
CA LYS A 11 13.47 -18.76 -6.85
C LYS A 11 12.18 -19.14 -6.12
N LEU A 12 11.06 -18.48 -6.43
CA LEU A 12 9.80 -18.64 -5.71
C LEU A 12 8.82 -19.56 -6.46
N SER A 13 7.93 -20.23 -5.71
CA SER A 13 6.80 -20.93 -6.32
C SER A 13 5.81 -19.93 -6.92
N LYS A 14 5.07 -20.30 -7.98
CA LYS A 14 4.11 -19.39 -8.64
C LYS A 14 3.13 -18.72 -7.65
N SER A 15 2.55 -19.50 -6.74
CA SER A 15 1.64 -18.97 -5.70
C SER A 15 2.35 -18.01 -4.73
N SER A 16 3.64 -18.20 -4.48
CA SER A 16 4.43 -17.27 -3.67
C SER A 16 4.73 -15.99 -4.43
N ILE A 17 5.01 -16.08 -5.73
CA ILE A 17 5.27 -14.91 -6.60
C ILE A 17 4.04 -14.00 -6.67
N ASP A 18 2.83 -14.55 -6.83
CA ASP A 18 1.61 -13.74 -6.94
C ASP A 18 1.39 -12.89 -5.67
N LYS A 19 1.62 -13.47 -4.48
CA LYS A 19 1.54 -12.73 -3.21
C LYS A 19 2.58 -11.62 -3.13
N GLU A 20 3.82 -11.88 -3.54
CA GLU A 20 4.88 -10.86 -3.52
C GLU A 20 4.62 -9.73 -4.53
N ILE A 21 4.09 -10.04 -5.71
CA ILE A 21 3.67 -9.02 -6.69
C ILE A 21 2.63 -8.08 -6.06
N LEU A 22 1.62 -8.63 -5.38
CA LEU A 22 0.57 -7.84 -4.75
C LEU A 22 1.12 -6.97 -3.60
N ARG A 23 2.00 -7.53 -2.75
CA ARG A 23 2.65 -6.76 -1.69
C ARG A 23 3.54 -5.64 -2.23
N LEU A 24 4.29 -5.90 -3.31
CA LEU A 24 5.07 -4.87 -3.99
C LEU A 24 4.18 -3.78 -4.59
N GLY A 25 3.01 -4.15 -5.15
CA GLY A 25 1.98 -3.20 -5.58
C GLY A 25 1.55 -2.28 -4.44
N ILE A 26 1.13 -2.84 -3.30
CA ILE A 26 0.75 -2.07 -2.10
C ILE A 26 1.87 -1.11 -1.67
N ILE A 27 3.13 -1.56 -1.65
CA ILE A 27 4.27 -0.72 -1.28
C ILE A 27 4.45 0.45 -2.25
N ALA A 28 4.34 0.20 -3.56
CA ALA A 28 4.49 1.22 -4.59
C ALA A 28 3.39 2.30 -4.45
N GLU A 29 2.15 1.88 -4.26
CA GLU A 29 1.04 2.82 -4.10
C GLU A 29 1.16 3.66 -2.82
N LEU A 30 1.58 3.07 -1.70
CA LEU A 30 1.81 3.83 -0.45
C LEU A 30 2.99 4.82 -0.57
N ASP A 31 4.06 4.48 -1.31
CA ASP A 31 5.16 5.42 -1.62
C ASP A 31 4.64 6.59 -2.48
N ALA A 32 3.78 6.31 -3.46
CA ALA A 32 3.15 7.32 -4.30
C ALA A 32 2.23 8.26 -3.49
N VAL A 33 1.37 7.72 -2.63
CA VAL A 33 0.52 8.52 -1.70
C VAL A 33 1.39 9.49 -0.90
N ASN A 34 2.44 8.98 -0.25
CA ASN A 34 3.33 9.81 0.57
C ASN A 34 4.05 10.88 -0.26
N LEU A 35 4.54 10.53 -1.44
CA LEU A 35 5.20 11.47 -2.35
C LEU A 35 4.24 12.60 -2.75
N TYR A 36 3.05 12.26 -3.22
CA TYR A 36 2.10 13.24 -3.73
C TYR A 36 1.57 14.15 -2.62
N GLU A 37 1.27 13.62 -1.44
CA GLU A 37 0.88 14.46 -0.30
C GLU A 37 2.00 15.42 0.13
N GLN A 38 3.26 14.99 0.10
CA GLN A 38 4.41 15.86 0.38
C GLN A 38 4.61 16.96 -0.67
N LEU A 39 4.44 16.64 -1.97
CA LEU A 39 4.52 17.62 -3.05
C LEU A 39 3.38 18.64 -2.95
N ALA A 40 2.16 18.17 -2.67
CA ALA A 40 0.98 19.01 -2.46
C ALA A 40 1.12 19.94 -1.24
N ALA A 41 1.85 19.52 -0.20
CA ALA A 41 2.17 20.35 0.96
C ALA A 41 3.22 21.44 0.66
N LYS A 42 4.11 21.21 -0.31
CA LYS A 42 5.19 22.16 -0.67
C LYS A 42 4.80 23.21 -1.70
N THR A 43 3.84 22.90 -2.58
CA THR A 43 3.44 23.82 -3.65
C THR A 43 2.48 24.90 -3.14
N GLU A 44 2.71 26.15 -3.55
CA GLU A 44 1.78 27.27 -3.34
C GLU A 44 0.74 27.40 -4.46
N ASN A 45 0.97 26.73 -5.60
CA ASN A 45 0.05 26.76 -6.74
C ASN A 45 -1.18 25.88 -6.44
N LYS A 46 -2.35 26.51 -6.38
CA LYS A 46 -3.63 25.86 -6.04
C LYS A 46 -4.07 24.80 -7.04
N ASP A 47 -3.80 25.00 -8.33
CA ASP A 47 -4.21 24.05 -9.37
C ASP A 47 -3.35 22.80 -9.31
N ILE A 48 -2.02 22.96 -9.15
CA ILE A 48 -1.09 21.83 -8.94
C ILE A 48 -1.48 21.06 -7.68
N LYS A 49 -1.72 21.77 -6.57
CA LYS A 49 -2.13 21.14 -5.30
C LYS A 49 -3.40 20.31 -5.46
N LYS A 50 -4.40 20.85 -6.15
CA LYS A 50 -5.69 20.17 -6.37
C LYS A 50 -5.49 18.87 -7.15
N VAL A 51 -4.76 18.91 -8.27
CA VAL A 51 -4.54 17.74 -9.11
C VAL A 51 -3.73 16.67 -8.38
N ILE A 52 -2.62 17.05 -7.72
CA ILE A 52 -1.77 16.07 -7.00
C ILE A 52 -2.53 15.41 -5.85
N LEU A 53 -3.38 16.14 -5.12
CA LEU A 53 -4.20 15.55 -4.06
C LEU A 53 -5.27 14.59 -4.59
N ASP A 54 -5.79 14.85 -5.80
CA ASP A 54 -6.74 13.93 -6.45
C ASP A 54 -6.04 12.64 -6.87
N ILE A 55 -4.84 12.74 -7.47
CA ILE A 55 -3.99 11.59 -7.78
C ILE A 55 -3.66 10.80 -6.50
N ALA A 56 -3.22 11.47 -5.42
CA ALA A 56 -2.94 10.81 -4.14
C ALA A 56 -4.15 10.06 -3.57
N LYS A 57 -5.37 10.53 -3.85
CA LYS A 57 -6.61 9.87 -3.44
C LYS A 57 -6.85 8.62 -4.29
N GLU A 58 -6.61 8.66 -5.60
CA GLU A 58 -6.71 7.49 -6.49
C GLU A 58 -5.72 6.38 -6.10
N GLU A 59 -4.49 6.72 -5.73
CA GLU A 59 -3.52 5.70 -5.29
C GLU A 59 -3.97 4.97 -4.01
N LYS A 60 -4.72 5.65 -3.11
CA LYS A 60 -5.34 4.98 -1.94
C LYS A 60 -6.40 3.97 -2.35
N THR A 61 -7.09 4.18 -3.47
CA THR A 61 -7.99 3.18 -4.06
C THR A 61 -7.19 2.01 -4.61
N HIS A 62 -6.08 2.25 -5.32
CA HIS A 62 -5.21 1.19 -5.83
C HIS A 62 -4.60 0.32 -4.70
N VAL A 63 -4.24 0.91 -3.55
CA VAL A 63 -3.88 0.15 -2.34
C VAL A 63 -4.98 -0.85 -1.99
N GLY A 64 -6.24 -0.41 -2.00
CA GLY A 64 -7.40 -1.25 -1.72
C GLY A 64 -7.60 -2.37 -2.74
N GLU A 65 -7.37 -2.11 -4.03
CA GLU A 65 -7.46 -3.12 -5.10
C GLU A 65 -6.42 -4.23 -4.93
N PHE A 66 -5.15 -3.87 -4.72
CA PHE A 66 -4.09 -4.85 -4.47
C PHE A 66 -4.33 -5.62 -3.17
N GLN A 67 -4.76 -4.93 -2.11
CA GLN A 67 -5.03 -5.57 -0.84
C GLN A 67 -6.20 -6.56 -0.95
N ALA A 68 -7.27 -6.22 -1.67
CA ALA A 68 -8.39 -7.14 -1.89
C ALA A 68 -7.93 -8.45 -2.54
N LEU A 69 -7.10 -8.38 -3.59
CA LEU A 69 -6.52 -9.56 -4.23
C LEU A 69 -5.59 -10.33 -3.28
N LEU A 70 -4.78 -9.63 -2.48
CA LEU A 70 -3.86 -10.27 -1.54
C LEU A 70 -4.62 -11.11 -0.51
N LEU A 71 -5.71 -10.58 0.05
CA LEU A 71 -6.52 -11.27 1.05
C LEU A 71 -7.28 -12.47 0.49
N MET A 72 -7.59 -12.49 -0.82
CA MET A 72 -8.13 -13.68 -1.48
C MET A 72 -7.11 -14.83 -1.55
N LEU A 73 -5.81 -14.51 -1.67
CA LEU A 73 -4.73 -15.49 -1.84
C LEU A 73 -4.00 -15.84 -0.54
N ASP A 74 -4.03 -14.95 0.46
CA ASP A 74 -3.24 -15.07 1.68
C ASP A 74 -4.11 -15.00 2.95
N LYS A 75 -4.69 -16.14 3.33
CA LYS A 75 -5.59 -16.24 4.49
C LYS A 75 -4.94 -15.79 5.80
N GLN A 76 -3.66 -16.13 6.01
CA GLN A 76 -2.94 -15.70 7.20
C GLN A 76 -2.85 -14.17 7.27
N GLN A 77 -2.58 -13.50 6.14
CA GLN A 77 -2.57 -12.04 6.09
C GLN A 77 -3.91 -11.42 6.51
N ALA A 78 -5.03 -12.05 6.15
CA ALA A 78 -6.36 -11.59 6.55
C ALA A 78 -6.61 -11.78 8.06
N GLU A 79 -6.22 -12.92 8.63
CA GLU A 79 -6.32 -13.19 10.07
C GLU A 79 -5.49 -12.19 10.88
N GLU A 80 -4.24 -11.95 10.49
CA GLU A 80 -3.33 -11.03 11.17
C GLU A 80 -3.77 -9.56 11.06
N LEU A 81 -4.42 -9.14 9.97
CA LEU A 81 -4.99 -7.79 9.88
C LEU A 81 -6.12 -7.55 10.89
N GLU A 82 -6.96 -8.56 11.11
CA GLU A 82 -8.04 -8.48 12.10
C GLU A 82 -7.47 -8.49 13.53
N GLU A 83 -6.45 -9.30 13.81
CA GLU A 83 -5.81 -9.27 15.13
C GLU A 83 -5.07 -7.96 15.38
N GLY A 84 -4.33 -7.44 14.40
CA GLY A 84 -3.66 -6.14 14.51
C GLY A 84 -4.63 -5.00 14.81
N LYS A 85 -5.85 -5.04 14.24
CA LYS A 85 -6.92 -4.09 14.60
C LYS A 85 -7.31 -4.19 16.08
N LYS A 86 -7.53 -5.41 16.59
CA LYS A 86 -7.86 -5.62 18.02
C LYS A 86 -6.72 -5.20 18.94
N GLU A 87 -5.47 -5.41 18.55
CA GLU A 87 -4.31 -4.94 19.32
C GLU A 87 -4.31 -3.42 19.47
N VAL A 88 -4.53 -2.69 18.37
CA VAL A 88 -4.63 -1.22 18.40
C VAL A 88 -5.78 -0.74 19.29
N GLU A 89 -6.96 -1.37 19.19
CA GLU A 89 -8.11 -1.04 20.05
C GLU A 89 -7.79 -1.25 21.53
N LYS A 90 -7.08 -2.33 21.88
CA LYS A 90 -6.64 -2.60 23.26
C LYS A 90 -5.59 -1.60 23.75
N GLU A 91 -4.63 -1.20 22.90
CA GLU A 91 -3.56 -0.29 23.30
C GLU A 91 -4.04 1.16 23.47
N ILE A 92 -4.96 1.63 22.63
CA ILE A 92 -5.49 3.00 22.72
C ILE A 92 -6.57 3.15 23.82
N ALA A 93 -7.26 2.06 24.18
CA ALA A 93 -8.26 2.07 25.25
C ALA A 93 -7.68 2.00 26.68
N LYS A 94 -6.35 1.87 26.82
CA LYS A 94 -5.64 1.98 28.11
C LYS A 94 -5.41 3.44 28.50
#